data_AF-A0A520E706-F1
#
_entry.id   AF-A0A520E706-F1
#
_cell.length_a   1.000
_cell.length_b   1.000
_cell.length_c   1.000
_cell.angle_alpha   90.00
_cell.angle_beta   90.00
_cell.angle_gamma   90.00
#
_symmetry.space_group_name_H-M   'P 1'
#
loop_
_entity.id
_entity.type
_entity.pdbx_description
1 polymer ?
#
loop_
_entity_poly.entity_id
_entity_poly.type
_entity_poly.pdbx_seq_one_letter_code
_entity_poly.pdbx_strand_id
1 'polypeptide(L)'
;EANIIYSNHIEQNLDANKSYLYIDVGGGSTELSVFVNKQPLASKSFNIGTIRILDNQDKDETWDEMREWVKTYTKDLKHLAGIGTGGNINKLFRMSGEKEDMPLNFAKLNAMYNELNSYSLKERITLMKLNQDRADVIIPACEIYLTLMKWAGIKQIYVPKVGMVDGIINLLIEENLG
;
A
#
# COMPACT_ATOMS: atom_id res chain seq x y z
N GLU A 1 19.12 14.87 16.53
CA GLU A 1 18.14 15.97 16.56
C GLU A 1 17.94 16.64 15.19
N ALA A 2 17.62 15.87 14.14
CA ALA A 2 17.27 16.41 12.82
C ALA A 2 16.09 15.69 12.13
N ASN A 3 15.39 14.80 12.86
CA ASN A 3 14.28 14.00 12.33
C ASN A 3 12.89 14.56 12.64
N ILE A 4 12.77 15.63 13.44
CA ILE A 4 11.49 16.06 14.03
C ILE A 4 10.76 17.10 13.16
N ILE A 5 11.43 17.73 12.20
CA ILE A 5 10.86 18.89 11.50
C ILE A 5 9.98 18.51 10.30
N TYR A 6 10.22 17.36 9.66
CA TYR A 6 9.49 16.95 8.44
C TYR A 6 8.34 15.96 8.66
N SER A 7 8.39 15.14 9.72
CA SER A 7 7.28 14.25 10.11
C SER A 7 5.98 15.01 10.36
N ASN A 8 6.11 16.25 10.84
CA ASN A 8 4.98 17.16 11.06
C ASN A 8 4.11 17.39 9.83
N HIS A 9 4.63 17.34 8.59
CA HIS A 9 3.83 17.81 7.46
C HIS A 9 2.82 16.80 6.92
N ILE A 10 2.99 15.50 7.13
CA ILE A 10 1.94 14.51 6.78
C ILE A 10 1.11 14.15 8.00
N GLU A 11 1.69 14.03 9.20
CA GLU A 11 0.93 13.78 10.44
C GLU A 11 -0.03 14.92 10.80
N GLN A 12 0.32 16.18 10.50
CA GLN A 12 -0.59 17.32 10.67
C GLN A 12 -1.59 17.48 9.52
N ASN A 13 -1.37 16.82 8.36
CA ASN A 13 -2.24 16.92 7.17
C ASN A 13 -3.07 15.66 6.90
N LEU A 14 -2.83 14.55 7.61
CA LEU A 14 -3.77 13.44 7.65
C LEU A 14 -5.01 13.92 8.39
N ASP A 15 -6.03 14.24 7.61
CA ASP A 15 -7.32 14.68 8.07
C ASP A 15 -7.82 13.75 9.17
N ALA A 16 -7.97 14.29 10.38
CA ALA A 16 -8.39 13.55 11.55
C ALA A 16 -9.80 12.96 11.40
N ASN A 17 -10.60 13.48 10.45
CA ASN A 17 -11.94 12.98 10.15
C ASN A 17 -11.94 11.85 9.10
N LYS A 18 -10.78 11.45 8.57
CA LYS A 18 -10.67 10.35 7.62
C LYS A 18 -10.26 9.05 8.30
N SER A 19 -10.74 7.97 7.70
CA SER A 19 -10.26 6.63 7.99
C SER A 19 -9.16 6.24 7.01
N TYR A 20 -8.21 5.44 7.45
CA TYR A 20 -7.07 5.01 6.63
C TYR A 20 -6.90 3.49 6.67
N LEU A 21 -6.61 2.90 5.51
CA LEU A 21 -6.12 1.53 5.40
C LEU A 21 -4.64 1.59 5.03
N TYR A 22 -3.77 1.21 5.95
CA TYR A 22 -2.35 1.04 5.73
C TYR A 22 -2.11 -0.30 5.06
N ILE A 23 -1.26 -0.29 4.03
CA ILE A 23 -0.97 -1.44 3.18
C ILE A 23 0.54 -1.51 2.98
N ASP A 24 1.18 -2.52 3.58
CA ASP A 24 2.56 -2.90 3.27
C ASP A 24 2.53 -4.20 2.43
N VAL A 25 3.19 -4.18 1.28
CA VAL A 25 3.25 -5.34 0.37
C VAL A 25 4.69 -5.80 0.26
N GLY A 26 5.00 -6.87 0.99
CA GLY A 26 6.29 -7.53 1.03
C GLY A 26 6.46 -8.63 -0.03
N GLY A 27 7.54 -9.38 0.13
CA GLY A 27 7.82 -10.57 -0.67
C GLY A 27 6.95 -11.76 -0.28
N GLY A 28 6.84 -12.03 1.03
CA GLY A 28 6.13 -13.20 1.55
C GLY A 28 4.74 -12.93 2.12
N SER A 29 4.43 -11.68 2.46
CA SER A 29 3.21 -11.29 3.15
C SER A 29 2.76 -9.87 2.78
N THR A 30 1.54 -9.55 3.21
CA THR A 30 0.93 -8.24 3.12
C THR A 30 0.36 -7.88 4.49
N GLU A 31 0.77 -6.76 5.04
CA GLU A 31 0.34 -6.25 6.34
C GLU A 31 -0.72 -5.17 6.13
N LEU A 32 -1.88 -5.34 6.77
CA LEU A 32 -2.99 -4.39 6.73
C LEU A 32 -3.28 -3.85 8.11
N SER A 33 -3.46 -2.52 8.22
CA SER A 33 -3.90 -1.87 9.46
C SER A 33 -4.95 -0.80 9.16
N VAL A 34 -6.08 -0.86 9.84
CA VAL A 34 -7.18 0.10 9.71
C VAL A 34 -7.11 1.09 10.87
N PHE A 35 -7.17 2.37 10.54
CA PHE A 35 -7.21 3.45 11.52
C PHE A 35 -8.43 4.34 11.30
N VAL A 36 -9.08 4.72 12.38
CA VAL A 36 -10.23 5.64 12.41
C VAL A 36 -9.94 6.70 13.45
N ASN A 37 -10.06 7.98 13.10
CA ASN A 37 -9.80 9.10 14.02
C ASN A 37 -8.44 9.02 14.73
N LYS A 38 -7.39 8.64 13.98
CA LYS A 38 -6.04 8.40 14.53
C LYS A 38 -6.02 7.35 15.65
N GLN A 39 -6.89 6.36 15.58
CA GLN A 39 -6.90 5.22 16.51
C GLN A 39 -6.88 3.91 15.73
N PRO A 40 -6.04 2.94 16.11
CA PRO A 40 -6.02 1.63 15.48
C PRO A 40 -7.34 0.90 15.73
N LEU A 41 -8.01 0.48 14.66
CA LEU A 41 -9.24 -0.31 14.71
C LEU A 41 -8.93 -1.81 14.61
N ALA A 42 -8.05 -2.19 13.68
CA ALA A 42 -7.69 -3.58 13.44
C ALA A 42 -6.36 -3.67 12.68
N SER A 43 -5.59 -4.74 12.90
CA SER A 43 -4.40 -5.05 12.12
C SER A 43 -4.27 -6.55 11.89
N LYS A 44 -3.75 -6.96 10.73
CA LYS A 44 -3.50 -8.36 10.38
C LYS A 44 -2.48 -8.49 9.25
N SER A 45 -1.61 -9.50 9.34
CA SER A 45 -0.73 -9.92 8.25
C SER A 45 -1.32 -11.14 7.55
N PHE A 46 -1.24 -11.14 6.22
CA PHE A 46 -1.70 -12.22 5.36
C PHE A 46 -0.50 -12.80 4.61
N ASN A 47 -0.45 -14.12 4.49
CA ASN A 47 0.55 -14.81 3.66
C ASN A 47 0.23 -14.67 2.17
N ILE A 48 0.14 -13.42 1.70
CA ILE A 48 -0.01 -13.01 0.30
C ILE A 48 1.09 -11.99 0.06
N GLY A 49 2.04 -12.28 -0.82
CA GLY A 49 3.17 -11.40 -1.07
C GLY A 49 3.71 -11.59 -2.48
N THR A 50 4.54 -10.66 -2.94
CA THR A 50 4.97 -10.63 -4.34
C THR A 50 5.76 -11.86 -4.79
N ILE A 51 6.74 -12.31 -3.99
CA ILE A 51 7.51 -13.53 -4.26
C ILE A 51 6.61 -14.75 -4.10
N ARG A 52 5.73 -14.73 -3.10
CA ARG A 52 4.79 -15.82 -2.86
C ARG A 52 3.86 -16.06 -4.06
N ILE A 53 3.35 -15.00 -4.68
CA ILE A 53 2.54 -15.09 -5.91
C ILE A 53 3.40 -15.60 -7.08
N LEU A 54 4.62 -15.09 -7.26
CA LEU A 54 5.52 -15.56 -8.31
C LEU A 54 5.83 -17.06 -8.21
N ASP A 55 5.97 -17.56 -6.99
CA ASP A 55 6.23 -18.97 -6.70
C ASP A 55 4.94 -19.82 -6.69
N ASN A 56 3.77 -19.25 -7.00
CA ASN A 56 2.45 -19.90 -6.92
C ASN A 56 2.18 -20.52 -5.53
N GLN A 57 2.60 -19.82 -4.48
CA GLN A 57 2.45 -20.22 -3.08
C GLN A 57 1.34 -19.44 -2.36
N ASP A 58 0.66 -18.53 -3.05
CA ASP A 58 -0.57 -17.93 -2.58
C ASP A 58 -1.71 -18.93 -2.71
N LYS A 59 -2.67 -18.85 -1.78
CA LYS A 59 -3.78 -19.77 -1.68
C LYS A 59 -5.08 -19.00 -1.74
N ASP A 60 -6.06 -19.55 -2.47
CA ASP A 60 -7.40 -18.96 -2.59
C ASP A 60 -8.01 -18.70 -1.20
N GLU A 61 -7.81 -19.61 -0.24
CA GLU A 61 -8.34 -19.43 1.12
C GLU A 61 -7.73 -18.21 1.83
N THR A 62 -6.45 -17.91 1.58
CA THR A 62 -5.79 -16.73 2.17
C THR A 62 -6.25 -15.43 1.50
N TRP A 63 -6.54 -15.46 0.19
CA TRP A 63 -7.16 -14.34 -0.50
C TRP A 63 -8.58 -14.07 0.00
N ASP A 64 -9.38 -15.11 0.20
CA ASP A 64 -10.74 -15.00 0.75
C ASP A 64 -10.73 -14.49 2.19
N GLU A 65 -9.80 -14.98 3.02
CA GLU A 65 -9.59 -14.47 4.38
C GLU A 65 -9.23 -12.98 4.38
N MET A 66 -8.32 -12.56 3.51
CA MET A 66 -7.94 -11.15 3.36
C MET A 66 -9.12 -10.30 2.88
N ARG A 67 -9.90 -10.79 1.92
CA ARG A 67 -11.09 -10.12 1.41
C ARG A 67 -12.13 -9.89 2.50
N GLU A 68 -12.44 -10.93 3.26
CA GLU A 68 -13.45 -10.86 4.31
C GLU A 68 -13.01 -9.94 5.45
N TRP A 69 -11.73 -9.99 5.82
CA TRP A 69 -11.15 -9.07 6.79
C TRP A 69 -11.26 -7.61 6.31
N VAL A 70 -10.84 -7.32 5.08
CA VAL A 70 -10.92 -5.96 4.51
C VAL A 70 -12.36 -5.48 4.53
N LYS A 71 -13.31 -6.26 4.02
CA LYS A 71 -14.73 -5.87 4.01
C LYS A 71 -15.28 -5.65 5.40
N THR A 72 -14.96 -6.52 6.36
CA THR A 72 -15.43 -6.43 7.74
C THR A 72 -15.01 -5.10 8.38
N TYR A 73 -13.75 -4.70 8.22
CA TYR A 73 -13.21 -3.52 8.88
C TYR A 73 -13.33 -2.22 8.07
N THR A 74 -13.78 -2.27 6.82
CA THR A 74 -13.88 -1.07 5.96
C THR A 74 -15.29 -0.73 5.48
N LYS A 75 -16.27 -1.66 5.53
CA LYS A 75 -17.61 -1.48 4.94
C LYS A 75 -18.36 -0.21 5.34
N ASP A 76 -18.24 0.22 6.60
CA ASP A 76 -18.99 1.35 7.17
C ASP A 76 -18.14 2.63 7.27
N LEU A 77 -16.87 2.57 6.83
CA LEU A 77 -15.95 3.70 6.93
C LEU A 77 -16.16 4.69 5.79
N LYS A 78 -16.61 5.89 6.13
CA LYS A 78 -16.70 7.01 5.18
C LYS A 78 -15.32 7.61 4.95
N HIS A 79 -15.10 8.10 3.73
CA HIS A 79 -13.86 8.78 3.33
C HIS A 79 -12.57 7.97 3.54
N LEU A 80 -12.65 6.64 3.42
CA LEU A 80 -11.49 5.75 3.52
C LEU A 80 -10.47 6.03 2.41
N ALA A 81 -9.22 6.24 2.80
CA ALA A 81 -8.08 6.35 1.90
C ALA A 81 -7.05 5.27 2.19
N GLY A 82 -6.28 4.86 1.17
CA GLY A 82 -5.17 3.95 1.36
C GLY A 82 -3.89 4.71 1.70
N ILE A 83 -3.04 4.11 2.53
CA ILE A 83 -1.65 4.53 2.74
C ILE A 83 -0.76 3.34 2.39
N GLY A 84 0.00 3.47 1.31
CA GLY A 84 0.90 2.44 0.85
C GLY A 84 2.31 2.68 1.39
N THR A 85 2.91 1.66 1.98
CA THR A 85 4.31 1.66 2.39
C THR A 85 5.09 0.51 1.74
N GLY A 86 6.41 0.56 1.84
CA GLY A 86 7.31 -0.45 1.30
C GLY A 86 7.90 -0.10 -0.08
N GLY A 87 8.87 -0.90 -0.50
CA GLY A 87 9.66 -0.61 -1.70
C GLY A 87 8.86 -0.66 -3.00
N ASN A 88 7.84 -1.51 -3.07
CA ASN A 88 7.05 -1.74 -4.28
C ASN A 88 6.19 -0.53 -4.62
N ILE A 89 5.37 -0.05 -3.68
CA ILE A 89 4.55 1.13 -3.90
C ILE A 89 5.40 2.40 -4.10
N ASN A 90 6.53 2.52 -3.39
CA ASN A 90 7.46 3.62 -3.63
C ASN A 90 7.99 3.64 -5.07
N LYS A 91 8.24 2.47 -5.67
CA LYS A 91 8.68 2.38 -7.06
C LYS A 91 7.52 2.70 -8.02
N LEU A 92 6.33 2.15 -7.78
CA LEU A 92 5.12 2.45 -8.56
C LEU A 92 4.81 3.95 -8.54
N PHE A 93 4.86 4.57 -7.37
CA PHE A 93 4.64 6.00 -7.23
C PHE A 93 5.63 6.82 -8.05
N ARG A 94 6.93 6.51 -7.97
CA ARG A 94 7.95 7.19 -8.80
C ARG A 94 7.73 6.98 -10.29
N MET A 95 7.31 5.79 -10.71
CA MET A 95 7.02 5.49 -12.11
C MET A 95 5.75 6.18 -12.62
N SER A 96 4.79 6.45 -11.73
CA SER A 96 3.53 7.10 -12.09
C SER A 96 3.72 8.53 -12.60
N GLY A 97 4.79 9.20 -12.16
CA GLY A 97 5.06 10.61 -12.43
C GLY A 97 4.19 11.57 -11.61
N GLU A 98 3.44 11.06 -10.63
CA GLU A 98 2.69 11.90 -9.69
C GLU A 98 3.64 12.77 -8.85
N LYS A 99 3.16 13.95 -8.47
CA LYS A 99 3.89 14.84 -7.56
C LYS A 99 3.92 14.24 -6.15
N GLU A 100 4.97 14.52 -5.38
CA GLU A 100 5.20 13.89 -4.06
C GLU A 100 4.06 14.07 -3.05
N ASP A 101 3.25 15.11 -3.20
CA ASP A 101 2.11 15.48 -2.36
C ASP A 101 0.76 14.93 -2.86
N MET A 102 0.74 14.31 -4.04
CA MET A 102 -0.47 13.81 -4.68
C MET A 102 -0.64 12.30 -4.44
N PRO A 103 -1.87 11.81 -4.22
CA PRO A 103 -2.11 10.38 -4.10
C PRO A 103 -2.10 9.70 -5.47
N LEU A 104 -1.72 8.42 -5.49
CA LEU A 104 -1.88 7.56 -6.65
C LEU A 104 -3.33 7.07 -6.72
N ASN A 105 -4.06 7.45 -7.76
CA ASN A 105 -5.45 7.02 -7.93
C ASN A 105 -5.55 5.61 -8.57
N PHE A 106 -6.69 4.96 -8.36
CA PHE A 106 -6.97 3.61 -8.84
C PHE A 106 -6.78 3.47 -10.36
N ALA A 107 -7.31 4.43 -11.13
CA ALA A 107 -7.26 4.38 -12.59
C ALA A 107 -5.82 4.44 -13.12
N LYS A 108 -4.98 5.29 -12.52
CA LYS A 108 -3.55 5.42 -12.84
C LYS A 108 -2.80 4.15 -12.48
N LEU A 109 -3.00 3.60 -11.28
CA LEU A 109 -2.38 2.33 -10.89
C LEU A 109 -2.81 1.17 -11.80
N ASN A 110 -4.08 1.12 -12.20
CA ASN A 110 -4.60 0.11 -13.12
C ASN A 110 -4.02 0.26 -14.54
N ALA A 111 -3.85 1.49 -15.03
CA ALA A 111 -3.18 1.75 -16.29
C ALA A 111 -1.73 1.28 -16.25
N MET A 112 -1.02 1.55 -15.16
CA MET A 112 0.36 1.07 -14.96
C MET A 112 0.43 -0.46 -14.89
N TYR A 113 -0.52 -1.11 -14.22
CA TYR A 113 -0.60 -2.58 -14.20
C TYR A 113 -0.74 -3.16 -15.62
N ASN A 114 -1.62 -2.59 -16.44
CA ASN A 114 -1.82 -3.02 -17.83
C ASN A 114 -0.56 -2.78 -18.68
N GLU A 115 0.07 -1.61 -18.51
CA GLU A 115 1.32 -1.29 -19.19
C GLU A 115 2.43 -2.28 -18.81
N LEU A 116 2.62 -2.54 -17.51
CA LEU A 116 3.60 -3.52 -17.03
C LEU A 116 3.36 -4.92 -17.61
N ASN A 117 2.11 -5.37 -17.68
CA ASN A 117 1.75 -6.67 -18.27
C ASN A 117 1.94 -6.74 -19.79
N SER A 118 1.93 -5.59 -20.48
CA SER A 118 2.17 -5.55 -21.93
C SER A 118 3.63 -5.74 -22.32
N TYR A 119 4.56 -5.66 -21.36
CA TYR A 119 6.00 -5.80 -21.58
C TYR A 119 6.53 -7.14 -21.05
N SER A 120 7.42 -7.76 -21.81
CA SER A 120 8.23 -8.88 -21.31
C SER A 120 9.13 -8.44 -20.15
N LEU A 121 9.65 -9.41 -19.38
CA LEU A 121 10.65 -9.14 -18.34
C LEU A 121 11.84 -8.32 -18.86
N LYS A 122 12.36 -8.68 -20.04
CA LYS A 122 13.49 -7.98 -20.67
C LYS A 122 13.14 -6.53 -21.00
N GLU A 123 11.94 -6.28 -21.51
CA GLU A 123 11.47 -4.94 -21.83
C GLU A 123 11.22 -4.11 -20.57
N ARG A 124 10.66 -4.70 -19.51
CA ARG A 124 10.53 -4.05 -18.20
C ARG A 124 11.89 -3.61 -17.64
N ILE A 125 12.92 -4.43 -17.80
CA ILE A 125 14.28 -4.09 -17.37
C ILE A 125 14.86 -2.96 -18.23
N THR A 126 14.78 -3.08 -19.55
CA THR A 126 15.49 -2.20 -20.48
C THR A 126 14.76 -0.90 -20.78
N LEU A 127 13.46 -0.95 -21.09
CA LEU A 127 12.62 0.20 -21.43
C LEU A 127 12.17 0.96 -20.18
N MET A 128 11.73 0.23 -19.14
CA MET A 128 11.22 0.85 -17.91
C MET A 128 12.31 1.04 -16.83
N LYS A 129 13.56 0.67 -17.13
CA LYS A 129 14.73 0.83 -16.24
C LYS A 129 14.49 0.22 -14.85
N LEU A 130 13.85 -0.93 -14.82
CA LEU A 130 13.71 -1.74 -13.61
C LEU A 130 14.94 -2.61 -13.44
N ASN A 131 15.45 -2.75 -12.22
CA ASN A 131 16.40 -3.83 -11.96
C ASN A 131 15.64 -5.17 -12.01
N GLN A 132 16.37 -6.26 -12.24
CA GLN A 132 15.78 -7.58 -12.46
C GLN A 132 14.83 -7.99 -11.33
N ASP A 133 15.30 -7.96 -10.09
CA ASP A 133 14.52 -8.31 -8.89
C ASP A 133 13.19 -7.54 -8.80
N ARG A 134 13.18 -6.26 -9.21
CA ARG A 134 11.95 -5.47 -9.19
C ARG A 134 11.05 -5.80 -10.37
N ALA A 135 11.62 -6.02 -11.55
CA ALA A 135 10.85 -6.28 -12.76
C ALA A 135 9.98 -7.53 -12.61
N ASP A 136 10.41 -8.53 -11.84
CA ASP A 136 9.63 -9.72 -11.53
C ASP A 136 8.47 -9.41 -10.56
N VAL A 137 8.74 -8.72 -9.45
CA VAL A 137 7.78 -8.54 -8.34
C VAL A 137 6.79 -7.37 -8.52
N ILE A 138 7.04 -6.45 -9.45
CA ILE A 138 6.26 -5.20 -9.57
C ILE A 138 4.81 -5.45 -10.04
N ILE A 139 4.58 -6.48 -10.85
CA ILE A 139 3.24 -6.86 -11.32
C ILE A 139 2.41 -7.46 -10.16
N PRO A 140 2.89 -8.50 -9.45
CA PRO A 140 2.21 -9.00 -8.25
C PRO A 140 1.92 -7.90 -7.22
N ALA A 141 2.83 -6.93 -7.05
CA ALA A 141 2.60 -5.81 -6.14
C ALA A 141 1.39 -4.96 -6.59
N CYS A 142 1.35 -4.58 -7.87
CA CYS A 142 0.23 -3.82 -8.42
C CYS A 142 -1.09 -4.57 -8.23
N GLU A 143 -1.09 -5.88 -8.46
CA GLU A 143 -2.26 -6.74 -8.32
C GLU A 143 -2.80 -6.71 -6.89
N ILE A 144 -1.95 -6.89 -5.89
CA ILE A 144 -2.34 -6.82 -4.47
C ILE A 144 -2.95 -5.45 -4.15
N TYR A 145 -2.29 -4.35 -4.51
CA TYR A 145 -2.81 -3.01 -4.24
C TYR A 145 -4.16 -2.76 -4.93
N LEU A 146 -4.30 -3.11 -6.21
CA LEU A 146 -5.55 -2.95 -6.95
C LEU A 146 -6.69 -3.77 -6.35
N THR A 147 -6.40 -4.99 -5.91
CA THR A 147 -7.36 -5.89 -5.27
C THR A 147 -7.85 -5.32 -3.94
N LEU A 148 -6.93 -4.87 -3.08
CA LEU A 148 -7.26 -4.23 -1.81
C LEU A 148 -8.07 -2.94 -2.01
N MET A 149 -7.67 -2.10 -2.97
CA MET A 149 -8.42 -0.89 -3.31
C MET A 149 -9.86 -1.19 -3.74
N LYS A 150 -10.06 -2.22 -4.57
CA LYS A 150 -11.40 -2.67 -4.99
C LYS A 150 -12.23 -3.15 -3.80
N TRP A 151 -11.66 -4.00 -2.94
CA TRP A 151 -12.39 -4.57 -1.81
C TRP A 151 -12.76 -3.53 -0.76
N ALA A 152 -11.87 -2.57 -0.50
CA ALA A 152 -12.08 -1.50 0.47
C ALA A 152 -12.84 -0.30 -0.10
N GLY A 153 -13.14 -0.27 -1.41
CA GLY A 153 -13.76 0.90 -2.06
C GLY A 153 -12.85 2.15 -2.09
N ILE A 154 -11.53 1.97 -1.99
CA ILE A 154 -10.54 3.05 -1.95
C ILE A 154 -10.26 3.54 -3.36
N LYS A 155 -10.38 4.85 -3.57
CA LYS A 155 -10.11 5.48 -4.87
C LYS A 155 -8.66 5.94 -5.04
N GLN A 156 -7.94 6.13 -3.93
CA GLN A 156 -6.62 6.75 -3.92
C GLN A 156 -5.74 6.21 -2.79
N ILE A 157 -4.46 6.03 -3.07
CA ILE A 157 -3.42 5.61 -2.13
C ILE A 157 -2.40 6.74 -1.98
N TYR A 158 -2.13 7.16 -0.76
CA TYR A 158 -1.02 8.04 -0.43
C TYR A 158 0.25 7.23 -0.23
N VAL A 159 1.38 7.74 -0.71
CA VAL A 159 2.69 7.07 -0.62
C VAL A 159 3.67 8.00 0.09
N PRO A 160 3.63 8.07 1.43
CA PRO A 160 4.53 8.92 2.20
C PRO A 160 5.99 8.45 2.09
N LYS A 161 6.93 9.38 2.27
CA LYS A 161 8.37 9.05 2.30
C LYS A 161 8.70 8.11 3.47
N VAL A 162 9.69 7.26 3.25
CA VAL A 162 10.25 6.32 4.23
C VAL A 162 10.58 7.06 5.53
N GLY A 163 10.13 6.53 6.68
CA GLY A 163 10.29 7.12 8.02
C GLY A 163 9.10 7.93 8.54
N MET A 164 8.21 8.44 7.67
CA MET A 164 6.94 9.05 8.13
C MET A 164 5.90 7.99 8.51
N VAL A 165 5.89 6.85 7.81
CA VAL A 165 4.97 5.75 8.12
C VAL A 165 5.24 5.18 9.49
N ASP A 166 6.52 4.95 9.81
CA ASP A 166 6.93 4.41 11.11
C ASP A 166 6.63 5.39 12.24
N GLY A 167 6.80 6.71 12.00
CA GLY A 167 6.36 7.76 12.92
C GLY A 167 4.87 7.66 13.20
N ILE A 168 4.04 7.62 12.15
CA ILE A 168 2.58 7.53 12.29
C ILE A 168 2.18 6.24 13.02
N ILE A 169 2.72 5.09 12.62
CA ILE A 169 2.37 3.81 13.24
C ILE A 169 2.81 3.77 14.71
N ASN A 170 4.03 4.23 15.02
CA ASN A 170 4.56 4.22 16.40
C ASN A 170 3.78 5.19 17.30
N LEU A 171 3.50 6.42 16.86
CA LEU A 171 2.67 7.38 17.61
C LEU A 171 1.29 6.81 17.94
N LEU A 172 0.66 6.12 16.99
CA LEU A 172 -0.68 5.57 17.16
C LEU A 172 -0.72 4.32 18.07
N ILE A 173 0.38 3.58 18.15
CA ILE A 173 0.54 2.45 19.07
C ILE A 173 0.87 2.95 20.48
N GLU A 174 1.74 3.97 20.62
CA GLU A 174 2.16 4.51 21.92
C GLU A 174 1.04 5.26 22.66
N GLU A 175 0.15 6.00 21.96
CA GLU A 175 -1.00 6.67 22.60
C GLU A 175 -2.07 5.71 23.15
N ASN A 176 -2.01 4.40 22.86
CA ASN A 176 -2.95 3.39 23.35
C ASN A 176 -2.40 2.48 24.46
N LEU A 177 -1.16 2.68 24.87
CA LEU A 177 -0.52 1.95 25.97
C LEU A 177 -0.38 2.81 27.25
N GLY A 178 -1.00 4.00 27.27
CA GLY A 178 -1.01 4.95 28.40
C GLY A 178 -2.34 5.02 29.14
#